data_AF-A0A1F7ND77-F1
#
_entry.id   AF-A0A1F7ND77-F1
#
_cell.length_a   1.000
_cell.length_b   1.000
_cell.length_c   1.000
_cell.angle_alpha   90.00
_cell.angle_beta   90.00
_cell.angle_gamma   90.00
#
_symmetry.space_group_name_H-M   'P 1'
#
loop_
_entity.id
_entity.type
_entity.pdbx_description
1 polymer ?
#
loop_
_entity_poly.entity_id
_entity_poly.type
_entity_poly.pdbx_seq_one_letter_code
_entity_poly.pdbx_strand_id
1 'polypeptide(L)' 'MLTALTTFFSAAVLLFFGGRTLEDFAFVLFVGVITGTYSTVYIAASIVVDWTRHMEGRLRRGKKAVAKA' A
#
# COMPACT_ATOMS: atom_id res chain seq x y z
N MET A 1 -10.54 -3.12 -2.20
CA MET A 1 -11.00 -1.73 -1.99
C MET A 1 -12.20 -1.60 -1.05
N LEU A 2 -12.95 -2.68 -0.76
CA LEU A 2 -14.07 -2.64 0.19
C LEU A 2 -13.67 -2.11 1.58
N THR A 3 -12.55 -2.59 2.13
CA THR A 3 -12.04 -2.20 3.45
C THR A 3 -11.63 -0.73 3.51
N ALA A 4 -10.90 -0.23 2.51
CA ALA A 4 -10.53 1.18 2.43
C ALA A 4 -11.76 2.09 2.35
N LEU A 5 -12.79 1.68 1.59
CA LEU A 5 -14.03 2.44 1.46
C LEU A 5 -14.78 2.51 2.80
N THR A 6 -14.92 1.39 3.51
CA THR A 6 -15.59 1.38 4.82
C THR A 6 -14.82 2.18 5.86
N THR A 7 -13.49 2.10 5.89
CA THR A 7 -12.66 2.93 6.78
C THR A 7 -12.75 4.42 6.44
N PHE A 8 -12.80 4.78 5.16
CA PHE A 8 -12.99 6.15 4.71
C PHE A 8 -14.34 6.73 5.21
N PHE A 9 -15.42 5.96 5.08
CA PHE A 9 -16.72 6.37 5.62
C PHE A 9 -16.70 6.50 7.14
N SER A 10 -16.09 5.55 7.86
CA SER A 10 -15.96 5.64 9.32
C SER A 10 -15.14 6.87 9.75
N ALA A 11 -14.03 7.16 9.07
CA ALA A 11 -13.19 8.33 9.35
C ALA A 11 -13.93 9.65 9.06
N ALA A 12 -14.71 9.71 7.97
CA ALA A 12 -15.55 10.86 7.66
C ALA A 12 -16.61 11.11 8.75
N VAL A 13 -17.29 10.06 9.22
CA VAL A 13 -18.27 10.17 10.32
C VAL A 13 -17.58 10.66 11.60
N LEU A 14 -16.40 10.14 11.93
CA LEU A 14 -15.62 10.61 13.09
C LEU A 14 -15.18 12.06 12.95
N LEU A 15 -14.86 12.53 11.74
CA LEU A 15 -14.45 13.91 11.49
C LEU A 15 -15.61 14.89 11.75
N PHE A 16 -16.83 14.55 11.31
CA PHE A 16 -18.00 15.42 11.46
C PHE A 16 -18.75 15.25 12.80
N PHE A 17 -18.71 14.06 13.40
CA PHE A 17 -19.51 13.71 14.60
C PHE A 17 -18.67 13.29 15.82
N GLY A 18 -17.33 13.21 15.71
CA GLY A 18 -16.45 12.75 16.80
C GLY A 18 -16.16 13.77 17.89
N GLY A 19 -16.49 15.04 17.68
CA GLY A 19 -16.25 16.13 18.63
C GLY A 19 -14.77 16.57 18.71
N ARG A 20 -14.49 17.63 19.50
CA ARG A 20 -13.20 18.35 19.49
C ARG A 20 -11.97 17.51 19.82
N THR A 21 -12.12 16.44 20.60
CA THR A 21 -10.98 15.60 20.99
C THR A 21 -10.57 14.60 19.90
N LEU A 22 -11.52 14.13 19.09
CA LEU A 22 -11.25 13.14 18.04
C LEU A 22 -11.05 13.76 16.65
N GLU A 23 -11.34 15.04 16.47
CA GLU A 23 -11.24 15.75 15.20
C GLU A 23 -9.83 15.64 14.58
N ASP A 24 -8.79 15.95 15.35
CA ASP A 24 -7.40 15.88 14.89
C ASP A 24 -6.99 14.45 14.52
N PHE A 25 -7.41 13.47 15.32
CA PHE A 25 -7.14 12.06 15.07
C PHE A 25 -7.86 11.56 13.82
N ALA A 26 -9.14 11.91 13.67
CA ALA A 26 -9.97 11.55 12.53
C ALA A 26 -9.43 12.17 11.24
N PHE A 27 -8.91 13.40 11.29
CA PHE A 27 -8.30 14.07 10.15
C PHE A 27 -7.05 13.32 9.65
N VAL A 28 -6.15 12.94 10.55
CA VAL A 28 -4.96 12.15 10.22
C VAL A 28 -5.35 10.78 9.65
N LEU A 29 -6.36 10.12 10.23
CA LEU A 29 -6.88 8.85 9.73
C LEU A 29 -7.47 8.99 8.33
N PHE A 30 -8.25 10.04 8.09
CA PHE A 30 -8.90 10.29 6.80
C PHE A 30 -7.86 10.46 5.69
N VAL A 31 -6.86 11.32 5.90
CA VAL A 31 -5.78 11.55 4.94
C VAL A 31 -4.90 10.30 4.77
N GLY A 32 -4.61 9.60 5.87
CA GLY A 32 -3.82 8.36 5.88
C GLY A 32 -4.47 7.23 5.08
N VAL A 33 -5.79 7.05 5.18
CA VAL A 33 -6.52 6.02 4.42
C VAL A 33 -6.47 6.33 2.92
N ILE A 34 -6.68 7.58 2.51
CA ILE A 34 -6.65 7.97 1.09
C ILE A 34 -5.25 7.72 0.51
N THR A 35 -4.22 8.26 1.16
CA THR A 35 -2.83 8.17 0.68
C THR A 35 -2.29 6.73 0.76
N GLY A 36 -2.58 6.01 1.83
CA GLY A 36 -2.17 4.61 2.02
C GLY A 36 -2.83 3.65 1.03
N THR A 37 -4.11 3.87 0.71
CA THR A 37 -4.82 3.05 -0.28
C THR A 37 -4.22 3.26 -1.68
N TYR A 38 -3.98 4.52 -2.07
CA TYR A 38 -3.35 4.82 -3.35
C TYR A 38 -1.93 4.21 -3.44
N SER A 39 -1.12 4.38 -2.40
CA SER A 39 0.25 3.87 -2.35
C SER A 39 0.30 2.35 -2.47
N THR A 40 -0.51 1.61 -1.72
CA THR A 40 -0.46 0.13 -1.75
C THR A 40 -0.95 -0.46 -3.07
N VAL A 41 -1.99 0.12 -3.68
CA VAL A 41 -2.56 -0.39 -4.94
C VAL A 41 -1.65 -0.11 -6.13
N TYR A 42 -1.10 1.10 -6.22
CA TYR A 42 -0.39 1.54 -7.43
C TYR A 42 1.12 1.50 -7.28
N ILE A 43 1.65 1.91 -6.12
CA ILE A 43 3.10 2.01 -5.90
C ILE A 43 3.65 0.67 -5.41
N ALA A 44 3.09 0.09 -4.35
CA ALA A 44 3.62 -1.16 -3.81
C ALA A 44 3.47 -2.33 -4.78
N ALA A 45 2.32 -2.46 -5.47
CA ALA A 45 2.11 -3.53 -6.44
C ALA A 45 3.10 -3.46 -7.62
N SER A 46 3.35 -2.27 -8.16
CA SER A 46 4.29 -2.09 -9.29
C SER A 46 5.74 -2.37 -8.87
N ILE A 47 6.15 -1.89 -7.70
CA ILE A 47 7.48 -2.17 -7.14
C ILE A 47 7.68 -3.67 -6.92
N VAL A 48 6.69 -4.39 -6.38
CA VAL A 48 6.80 -5.84 -6.16
C VAL A 48 6.94 -6.60 -7.47
N VAL A 49 6.21 -6.20 -8.51
CA VAL A 49 6.34 -6.82 -9.84
C VAL A 49 7.74 -6.60 -10.41
N ASP A 50 8.26 -5.38 -10.33
CA ASP A 50 9.60 -5.07 -10.83
C ASP A 50 10.69 -5.77 -10.01
N TRP A 51 10.54 -5.82 -8.70
CA TRP A 51 11.43 -6.53 -7.78
C TRP A 51 11.49 -8.04 -8.09
N THR A 52 10.33 -8.65 -8.31
CA THR A 52 10.23 -10.07 -8.65
C THR A 52 10.93 -10.37 -9.97
N ARG A 53 10.73 -9.52 -10.99
CA ARG A 53 11.40 -9.65 -12.30
C ARG A 53 12.93 -9.51 -12.19
N HIS A 54 13.41 -8.55 -11.41
CA HIS A 54 14.84 -8.38 -11.16
C HIS A 54 15.46 -9.59 -10.46
N MET A 55 14.77 -10.14 -9.44
CA MET A 55 15.21 -11.33 -8.72
C MET A 55 15.28 -12.57 -9.64
N GLU A 56 14.26 -12.77 -10.48
CA GLU A 56 14.21 -13.92 -11.40
C GLU A 56 15.31 -13.84 -12.47
N GLY A 57 15.62 -12.64 -12.96
CA GLY A 57 16.76 -12.40 -13.85
C GLY A 57 18.10 -12.78 -13.22
N ARG A 58 18.29 -12.51 -11.92
CA ARG A 58 19.48 -12.91 -11.17
C ARG A 58 19.59 -14.42 -10.99
N LEU A 59 18.48 -15.08 -10.68
CA LEU A 59 18.45 -16.55 -10.50
C LEU A 59 18.74 -17.29 -11.82
N ARG A 60 18.18 -16.83 -12.95
CA ARG A 60 18.48 -17.40 -14.28
C ARG A 60 19.95 -17.27 -14.66
N ARG A 61 20.60 -16.14 -14.32
CA ARG A 61 22.04 -15.96 -14.54
C ARG A 61 22.88 -16.94 -13.70
N GLY A 62 22.51 -17.15 -12.44
CA GLY A 62 23.16 -18.14 -11.58
C GLY A 62 23.08 -19.57 -12.13
N LYS A 63 21.89 -20.02 -12.55
CA LYS A 63 21.72 -21.36 -13.14
C LYS A 63 22.54 -21.56 -14.41
N LYS A 64 22.64 -20.54 -15.29
CA LYS A 64 23.44 -20.61 -16.52
C LYS A 64 24.95 -20.70 -16.24
N ALA A 65 25.44 -20.06 -15.18
CA ALA A 65 26.85 -20.15 -14.79
C ALA A 65 27.20 -21.55 -14.27
N VAL A 66 26.30 -22.17 -13.49
CA VAL A 66 26.49 -23.53 -12.95
C VAL A 66 26.40 -24.58 -14.06
N ALA A 67 25.45 -24.47 -14.99
CA ALA A 67 25.29 -25.44 -16.08
C ALA A 67 26.42 -25.40 -17.13
N LYS A 68 27.28 -24.37 -17.11
CA LYS A 68 28.42 -24.22 -18.02
C LYS A 68 29.74 -24.75 -17.42
N ALA A 69 29.78 -25.00 -16.10
CA ALA A 69 30.92 -25.58 -15.40
C ALA A 69 30.83 -27.11 -15.41
#